data_AF-A0AA42ZPY7-F1
#
_entry.id   AF-A0AA42ZPY7-F1
#
_cell.length_a   1.000
_cell.length_b   1.000
_cell.length_c   1.000
_cell.angle_alpha   90.00
_cell.angle_beta   90.00
_cell.angle_gamma   90.00
#
_symmetry.space_group_name_H-M   'P 1'
#
loop_
_entity.id
_entity.type
_entity.pdbx_description
1 polymer ?
#
loop_
_entity_poly.entity_id
_entity_poly.type
_entity_poly.pdbx_seq_one_letter_code
_entity_poly.pdbx_strand_id
1 'polypeptide(L)'
;MTDPLWQPSTERIEAANLTAFMGQVEHDWGASCQGYGELYDFSITEMEKFWSSVWDFCGVIAERRGRVVLEHPEAMPGARFFPEARLNFAENLLRRRGPEDAMVFWGEDRVTYRV
;
A
#
# COMPACT_ATOMS: atom_id res chain seq x y z
N MET A 1 4.41 -15.78 -31.43
CA MET A 1 5.34 -14.90 -30.70
C MET A 1 4.52 -13.75 -30.17
N THR A 2 4.32 -13.69 -28.86
CA THR A 2 3.66 -12.57 -28.18
C THR A 2 4.75 -11.73 -27.55
N ASP A 3 5.47 -10.99 -28.39
CA ASP A 3 6.41 -10.00 -27.88
C ASP A 3 5.60 -8.90 -27.17
N PRO A 4 6.02 -8.49 -25.96
CA PRO A 4 5.30 -7.48 -25.21
C PRO A 4 5.37 -6.15 -25.97
N LEU A 5 4.22 -5.45 -26.05
CA LEU A 5 4.15 -4.11 -26.67
C LEU A 5 5.04 -3.08 -25.97
N TRP A 6 5.33 -3.31 -24.69
CA TRP A 6 6.15 -2.43 -23.87
C TRP A 6 6.73 -3.21 -22.67
N GLN A 7 7.92 -2.80 -22.23
CA GLN A 7 8.54 -3.28 -20.99
C GLN A 7 9.18 -2.08 -20.26
N PRO A 8 9.07 -1.99 -18.92
CA PRO A 8 9.74 -0.94 -18.17
C PRO A 8 11.27 -1.09 -18.26
N SER A 9 11.98 0.04 -18.27
CA SER A 9 13.43 0.03 -18.09
C SER A 9 13.80 -0.43 -16.68
N THR A 10 15.03 -0.93 -16.51
CA THR A 10 15.60 -1.29 -15.21
C THR A 10 15.53 -0.14 -14.22
N GLU A 11 15.90 1.07 -14.63
CA GLU A 11 15.82 2.28 -13.79
C GLU A 11 14.39 2.54 -13.27
N ARG A 12 13.37 2.32 -14.11
CA ARG A 12 11.96 2.48 -13.71
C ARG A 12 11.54 1.41 -12.72
N ILE A 13 12.04 0.19 -12.87
CA ILE A 13 11.79 -0.91 -11.93
C ILE A 13 12.43 -0.57 -10.58
N GLU A 14 13.70 -0.18 -10.57
CA GLU A 14 14.44 0.16 -9.35
C GLU A 14 13.81 1.34 -8.59
N ALA A 15 13.33 2.37 -9.30
CA ALA A 15 12.68 3.54 -8.71
C ALA A 15 11.21 3.31 -8.29
N ALA A 16 10.62 2.14 -8.54
CA ALA A 16 9.24 1.88 -8.20
C ALA A 16 9.07 1.69 -6.68
N ASN A 17 8.01 2.28 -6.10
CA ASN A 17 7.64 2.04 -4.69
C ASN A 17 7.43 0.55 -4.39
N LEU A 18 7.00 -0.24 -5.37
CA LEU A 18 6.82 -1.67 -5.23
C LEU A 18 8.16 -2.39 -4.99
N THR A 19 9.23 -1.97 -5.65
CA THR A 19 10.58 -2.53 -5.45
C THR A 19 11.10 -2.20 -4.06
N ALA A 20 10.90 -0.96 -3.59
CA ALA A 20 11.21 -0.59 -2.21
C ALA A 20 10.38 -1.41 -1.19
N PHE A 21 9.09 -1.62 -1.48
CA PHE A 21 8.22 -2.43 -0.62
C PHE A 21 8.64 -3.91 -0.56
N MET A 22 9.00 -4.51 -1.69
CA MET A 22 9.54 -5.89 -1.72
C MET A 22 10.80 -6.01 -0.87
N GLY A 23 11.71 -5.03 -0.95
CA GLY A 23 12.90 -4.98 -0.10
C GLY A 23 12.57 -4.90 1.41
N GLN A 24 11.53 -4.15 1.78
CA GLN A 24 11.06 -4.09 3.17
C GLN A 24 10.48 -5.43 3.64
N VAL A 25 9.67 -6.08 2.81
CA VAL A 25 9.10 -7.41 3.10
C VAL A 25 10.20 -8.47 3.23
N GLU A 26 11.19 -8.44 2.34
CA GLU A 26 12.39 -9.28 2.39
C GLU A 26 13.15 -9.07 3.71
N HIS A 27 13.36 -7.82 4.09
CA HIS A 27 14.05 -7.48 5.33
C HIS A 27 13.29 -7.95 6.58
N ASP A 28 11.98 -7.72 6.65
CA ASP A 28 11.19 -7.96 7.86
C ASP A 28 10.84 -9.44 8.06
N TRP A 29 10.66 -10.20 6.97
CA TRP A 29 10.14 -11.57 7.03
C TRP A 29 11.06 -12.62 6.40
N GLY A 30 12.15 -12.22 5.75
CA GLY A 30 13.02 -13.13 4.99
C GLY A 30 12.32 -13.78 3.79
N ALA A 31 11.21 -13.21 3.32
CA ALA A 31 10.47 -13.73 2.19
C ALA A 31 11.19 -13.36 0.89
N SER A 32 11.54 -14.33 0.04
CA SER A 32 12.28 -14.10 -1.21
C SER A 32 11.41 -13.46 -2.30
N CYS A 33 11.08 -12.18 -2.17
CA CYS A 33 10.25 -11.41 -3.11
C CYS A 33 11.09 -10.80 -4.24
N GLN A 34 11.66 -11.65 -5.10
CA GLN A 34 12.56 -11.25 -6.20
C GLN A 34 11.83 -10.63 -7.41
N GLY A 35 10.50 -10.57 -7.35
CA GLY A 35 9.64 -10.06 -8.41
C GLY A 35 8.18 -9.99 -7.97
N TYR A 36 7.34 -9.46 -8.87
CA TYR A 36 5.92 -9.31 -8.60
C TYR A 36 5.21 -10.64 -8.33
N GLY A 37 5.62 -11.72 -9.01
CA GLY A 37 5.01 -13.04 -8.84
C GLY A 37 5.21 -13.58 -7.43
N GLU A 38 6.44 -13.50 -6.92
CA GLU A 38 6.79 -13.94 -5.59
C GLU A 38 6.13 -13.07 -4.50
N LEU A 39 6.05 -11.75 -4.72
CA LEU A 39 5.29 -10.86 -3.83
C LEU A 39 3.80 -11.20 -3.83
N TYR A 40 3.23 -11.50 -5.01
CA TYR A 40 1.82 -11.90 -5.12
C TYR A 40 1.55 -13.19 -4.35
N ASP A 41 2.39 -14.22 -4.53
CA ASP A 41 2.27 -15.49 -3.80
C ASP A 41 2.39 -15.29 -2.29
N PHE A 42 3.32 -14.43 -1.85
CA PHE A 42 3.43 -14.05 -0.45
C PHE A 42 2.16 -13.34 0.05
N SER A 43 1.57 -12.45 -0.76
CA SER A 43 0.38 -11.69 -0.36
C SER A 43 -0.85 -12.57 -0.08
N ILE A 44 -0.94 -13.73 -0.73
CA ILE A 44 -2.04 -14.68 -0.56
C ILE A 44 -1.72 -15.76 0.48
N THR A 45 -0.47 -16.25 0.54
CA THR A 45 -0.08 -17.34 1.46
C THR A 45 0.22 -16.85 2.87
N GLU A 46 0.65 -15.60 3.00
CA GLU A 46 1.10 -14.99 4.26
C GLU A 46 0.37 -13.66 4.52
N MET A 47 -0.97 -13.65 4.35
CA MET A 47 -1.83 -12.46 4.38
C MET A 47 -1.62 -11.55 5.59
N GLU A 48 -1.44 -12.10 6.80
CA GLU A 48 -1.22 -11.28 8.00
C GLU A 48 0.11 -10.53 7.97
N LYS A 49 1.17 -11.17 7.48
CA LYS A 49 2.50 -10.52 7.33
C LYS A 49 2.45 -9.49 6.21
N PHE A 50 1.80 -9.82 5.10
CA PHE A 50 1.64 -8.91 3.97
C PHE A 50 0.89 -7.63 4.39
N TRP A 51 -0.31 -7.75 4.97
CA TRP A 51 -1.09 -6.58 5.37
C TRP A 51 -0.43 -5.79 6.50
N SER A 52 0.31 -6.46 7.39
CA SER A 52 1.15 -5.77 8.36
C SER A 52 2.22 -4.92 7.70
N SER A 53 2.91 -5.47 6.70
CA SER A 53 3.95 -4.76 5.96
C SER A 53 3.36 -3.57 5.20
N VAL A 54 2.18 -3.72 4.59
CA VAL A 54 1.47 -2.62 3.91
C VAL A 54 1.15 -1.49 4.89
N TRP A 55 0.66 -1.83 6.09
CA TRP A 55 0.36 -0.85 7.13
C TRP A 55 1.59 0.00 7.49
N ASP A 56 2.71 -0.69 7.72
CA ASP A 56 3.96 -0.05 8.14
C ASP A 56 4.61 0.75 7.00
N PHE A 57 4.69 0.17 5.80
CA PHE A 57 5.28 0.83 4.63
C PHE A 57 4.52 2.09 4.21
N CYS A 58 3.17 2.07 4.26
CA CYS A 58 2.36 3.24 3.96
C CYS A 58 2.38 4.30 5.08
N GLY A 59 2.89 3.93 6.26
CA GLY A 59 2.90 4.79 7.45
C GLY A 59 1.48 5.14 7.89
N VAL A 60 0.62 4.14 8.07
CA VAL A 60 -0.77 4.33 8.50
C VAL A 60 -0.79 4.87 9.93
N ILE A 61 -1.45 6.01 10.11
CA ILE A 61 -1.64 6.69 11.39
C ILE A 61 -2.89 6.12 12.06
N ALA A 62 -2.75 5.68 13.32
CA ALA A 62 -3.85 5.17 14.11
C ALA A 62 -3.63 5.46 15.60
N GLU A 63 -4.72 5.67 16.33
CA GLU A 63 -4.70 5.71 17.80
C GLU A 63 -4.32 4.35 18.38
N ARG A 64 -4.78 3.27 17.72
CA ARG A 64 -4.47 1.88 18.05
C ARG A 64 -4.46 1.06 16.79
N ARG A 65 -3.42 0.23 16.58
CA ARG A 65 -3.42 -0.80 15.53
C ARG A 65 -3.99 -2.13 16.02
N GLY A 66 -3.64 -2.52 17.24
CA GLY A 66 -3.92 -3.86 17.75
C GLY A 66 -2.83 -4.88 17.39
N ARG A 67 -2.99 -6.11 17.89
CA ARG A 67 -2.08 -7.24 17.61
C ARG A 67 -2.64 -8.16 16.54
N VAL A 68 -3.97 -8.30 16.47
CA VAL A 68 -4.62 -9.18 15.50
C VAL A 68 -4.70 -8.48 14.16
N VAL A 69 -4.13 -9.08 13.12
CA VAL A 69 -4.14 -8.53 11.76
C VAL A 69 -5.34 -9.04 10.98
N LEU A 70 -5.71 -10.30 11.18
CA LEU A 70 -6.82 -10.91 10.48
C LEU A 70 -7.53 -11.94 11.36
N GLU A 71 -8.87 -11.85 11.41
CA GLU A 71 -9.73 -12.91 11.94
C GLU A 71 -10.56 -13.52 10.81
N HIS A 72 -10.79 -14.82 10.90
CA HIS A 72 -11.63 -15.58 9.97
C HIS A 72 -11.20 -15.46 8.49
N PRO A 73 -9.94 -15.81 8.14
CA PRO A 73 -9.39 -15.61 6.79
C PRO A 73 -10.22 -16.26 5.67
N GLU A 74 -10.82 -17.42 5.93
CA GLU A 74 -11.61 -18.18 4.95
C GLU A 74 -13.09 -17.75 4.88
N ALA A 75 -13.54 -16.84 5.75
CA ALA A 75 -14.96 -16.50 5.85
C ALA A 75 -15.39 -15.48 4.78
N MET A 76 -16.32 -15.90 3.91
CA MET A 76 -16.95 -15.04 2.91
C MET A 76 -18.49 -15.10 3.00
N PRO A 77 -19.16 -14.08 3.56
CA PRO A 77 -18.61 -12.92 4.29
C PRO A 77 -18.16 -13.28 5.71
N GLY A 78 -17.32 -12.44 6.34
CA GLY A 78 -16.99 -12.56 7.76
C GLY A 78 -15.52 -12.34 8.13
N ALA A 79 -14.61 -12.31 7.15
CA ALA A 79 -13.21 -11.94 7.39
C ALA A 79 -13.10 -10.51 7.98
N ARG A 80 -12.27 -10.34 9.02
CA ARG A 80 -12.08 -9.05 9.71
C ARG A 80 -10.59 -8.69 9.74
N PHE A 81 -10.21 -7.68 8.98
CA PHE A 81 -8.85 -7.12 9.01
C PHE A 81 -8.73 -6.08 10.12
N PHE A 82 -7.63 -6.15 10.88
CA PHE A 82 -7.29 -5.27 12.00
C PHE A 82 -8.49 -4.97 12.93
N PRO A 83 -9.16 -5.99 13.51
CA PRO A 83 -10.41 -5.81 14.25
C PRO A 83 -10.27 -4.94 15.52
N GLU A 84 -9.04 -4.79 16.00
CA GLU A 84 -8.69 -3.98 17.17
C GLU A 84 -8.24 -2.56 16.79
N ALA A 85 -8.11 -2.25 15.49
CA ALA A 85 -7.62 -0.96 15.04
C ALA A 85 -8.67 0.13 15.27
N ARG A 86 -8.16 1.28 15.71
CA ARG A 86 -8.90 2.53 15.85
C ARG A 86 -8.09 3.63 15.18
N LEU A 87 -8.62 4.11 14.06
CA LEU A 87 -8.00 5.15 13.24
C LEU A 87 -9.04 6.13 12.72
N ASN A 88 -8.55 7.26 12.21
CA ASN A 88 -9.37 8.21 11.47
C ASN A 88 -8.90 8.25 10.01
N PHE A 89 -9.84 8.07 9.08
CA PHE A 89 -9.53 8.07 7.66
C PHE A 89 -9.05 9.45 7.16
N ALA A 90 -9.72 10.53 7.57
CA ALA A 90 -9.36 11.88 7.17
C ALA A 90 -7.99 12.31 7.75
N GLU A 91 -7.62 11.86 8.95
CA GLU A 91 -6.29 12.09 9.52
C GLU A 91 -5.18 11.52 8.62
N ASN A 92 -5.38 10.31 8.10
CA ASN A 92 -4.43 9.69 7.18
C ASN A 92 -4.33 10.44 5.84
N LEU A 93 -5.47 10.86 5.28
CA LEU A 93 -5.49 11.59 4.01
C LEU A 93 -4.93 13.02 4.14
N LEU A 94 -5.20 13.70 5.26
CA LEU A 94 -4.80 15.10 5.53
C LEU A 94 -3.55 15.18 6.41
N ARG A 95 -2.71 14.13 6.42
CA ARG A 95 -1.47 14.09 7.23
C ARG A 95 -0.43 15.14 6.80
N ARG A 96 -0.47 15.56 5.54
CA ARG A 96 0.41 16.62 5.01
C ARG A 96 -0.28 17.97 5.24
N ARG A 97 0.42 18.87 5.93
CA ARG A 97 -0.04 20.22 6.27
C ARG A 97 0.92 21.31 5.77
N GLY A 98 1.80 20.93 4.83
CA GLY A 98 2.77 21.84 4.22
C GLY A 98 2.11 22.77 3.20
N PRO A 99 2.90 23.65 2.58
CA PRO A 99 2.42 24.58 1.55
C PRO A 99 2.20 23.91 0.19
N GLU A 100 2.36 22.57 0.07
CA GLU A 100 2.11 21.86 -1.17
C GLU A 100 0.62 21.78 -1.48
N ASP A 101 0.26 21.73 -2.77
CA ASP A 101 -1.14 21.57 -3.16
C ASP A 101 -1.68 20.21 -2.69
N ALA A 102 -2.78 20.24 -1.95
CA ALA A 102 -3.62 19.09 -1.64
C ALA A 102 -4.68 18.84 -2.73
N MET A 103 -5.17 19.90 -3.38
CA MET A 103 -6.19 19.83 -4.42
C MET A 103 -5.92 20.86 -5.52
N VAL A 104 -5.90 20.41 -6.77
CA VAL A 104 -5.85 21.27 -7.97
C VAL A 104 -7.20 21.15 -8.70
N PHE A 105 -8.02 22.20 -8.59
CA PHE A 105 -9.33 22.26 -9.22
C PHE A 105 -9.27 22.97 -10.57
N TRP A 106 -9.85 22.36 -11.60
CA TRP A 106 -9.97 22.90 -12.95
C TRP A 106 -11.41 22.77 -13.44
N GLY A 107 -12.07 23.92 -13.64
CA GLY A 107 -13.40 24.02 -14.26
C GLY A 107 -13.32 24.26 -15.77
N GLU A 108 -14.36 23.84 -16.48
CA GLU A 108 -14.49 24.03 -17.94
C GLU A 108 -14.58 25.51 -18.36
N ASP A 109 -15.04 26.37 -17.44
CA ASP A 109 -15.19 27.83 -17.59
C ASP A 109 -13.92 28.61 -17.24
N ARG A 110 -12.76 27.93 -17.15
CA ARG A 110 -11.45 28.47 -16.77
C ARG A 110 -11.31 28.89 -15.31
N VAL A 111 -12.25 28.52 -14.44
CA VAL A 111 -12.02 28.64 -12.99
C VAL A 111 -10.94 27.65 -12.60
N THR A 112 -9.83 28.15 -12.04
CA THR A 112 -8.75 27.33 -11.51
C THR A 112 -8.43 27.76 -10.09
N TYR A 113 -8.28 26.79 -9.19
CA TYR A 113 -7.97 27.04 -7.79
C TYR A 113 -7.11 25.91 -7.22
N ARG A 114 -6.19 26.26 -6.32
CA ARG A 114 -5.28 25.33 -5.67
C ARG A 114 -5.38 25.52 -4.15
N VAL A 115 -5.51 24.43 -3.42
CA VAL A 115 -5.54 24.37 -1.94
C VAL A 115 -4.54 23.35 -1.47
#